data_AF-A0A4Y9UKJ6-F1
#
_entry.id   AF-A0A4Y9UKJ6-F1
#
_cell.length_a   1.000
_cell.length_b   1.000
_cell.length_c   1.000
_cell.angle_alpha   90.00
_cell.angle_beta   90.00
_cell.angle_gamma   90.00
#
_symmetry.space_group_name_H-M   'P 1'
#
loop_
_entity.id
_entity.type
_entity.pdbx_description
1 polymer ?
#
loop_
_entity_poly.entity_id
_entity_poly.type
_entity_poly.pdbx_seq_one_letter_code
_entity_poly.pdbx_strand_id
1 'polypeptide(L)'
;MLNIHEDNPQHNVAWSLLPALLIPQNGTSLHTITAPGGVKVLANVDMRTGCGLPRRARRVASAAHDVCQVFVHADIREADGTLPAIPDFHAPTLLWAVENAEQIALWCERGTSLHPEVSAWIVNAAYQRSRFQTAVNATPESAASWLAYINRWKGKDAEVRVFGPEARQ
;
A
#
# COMPACT_ATOMS: atom_id res chain seq x y z
N MET A 1 -15.36 -25.42 11.85
CA MET A 1 -15.17 -24.45 12.94
C MET A 1 -13.75 -24.66 13.43
N LEU A 2 -12.81 -23.80 13.00
CA LEU A 2 -11.38 -23.96 13.31
C LEU A 2 -11.05 -22.97 14.43
N ASN A 3 -10.88 -23.51 15.64
CA ASN A 3 -10.42 -22.77 16.81
C ASN A 3 -8.92 -22.50 16.68
N ILE A 4 -8.53 -21.23 16.76
CA ILE A 4 -7.15 -20.79 16.81
C ILE A 4 -6.98 -19.96 18.10
N HIS A 5 -6.59 -20.65 19.16
CA HIS A 5 -5.84 -20.18 20.34
C HIS A 5 -4.94 -21.39 20.66
N GLU A 6 -3.65 -21.31 20.98
CA GLU A 6 -2.84 -20.27 21.61
C GLU A 6 -1.35 -20.70 21.44
N ASP A 7 -0.42 -19.75 21.59
CA ASP A 7 0.97 -19.95 22.02
C ASP A 7 1.98 -20.73 21.14
N ASN A 8 2.50 -20.08 20.10
CA ASN A 8 3.93 -20.16 19.71
C ASN A 8 4.27 -19.07 18.68
N PRO A 9 5.52 -18.55 18.58
CA PRO A 9 5.94 -17.55 17.61
C PRO A 9 6.19 -18.21 16.25
N GLN A 10 5.28 -19.07 15.81
CA GLN A 10 5.13 -19.40 14.40
C GLN A 10 4.56 -18.15 13.72
N HIS A 11 5.45 -17.18 13.51
CA HIS A 11 5.26 -15.99 12.70
C HIS A 11 4.40 -16.35 11.50
N ASN A 12 3.13 -15.94 11.51
CA ASN A 12 2.49 -15.21 10.42
C ASN A 12 2.81 -15.71 9.00
N VAL A 13 2.95 -17.00 8.76
CA VAL A 13 3.18 -17.53 7.41
C VAL A 13 1.91 -17.32 6.59
N ALA A 14 0.73 -17.54 7.19
CA ALA A 14 -0.55 -17.19 6.59
C ALA A 14 -0.69 -15.67 6.35
N TRP A 15 -0.25 -14.84 7.30
CA TRP A 15 -0.33 -13.37 7.18
C TRP A 15 0.74 -12.75 6.27
N SER A 16 1.77 -13.49 5.85
CA SER A 16 2.77 -13.04 4.86
C SER A 16 2.51 -13.64 3.47
N LEU A 17 2.02 -14.88 3.38
CA LEU A 17 1.66 -15.51 2.11
C LEU A 17 0.33 -15.00 1.55
N LEU A 18 -0.69 -14.79 2.40
CA LEU A 18 -2.01 -14.37 1.91
C LEU A 18 -1.95 -12.99 1.25
N PRO A 19 -1.31 -11.94 1.81
CA PRO A 19 -1.18 -10.66 1.11
C PRO A 19 -0.41 -10.77 -0.20
N ALA A 20 0.62 -11.62 -0.27
CA ALA A 20 1.38 -11.83 -1.51
C ALA A 20 0.52 -12.47 -2.63
N LEU A 21 -0.42 -13.36 -2.28
CA LEU A 21 -1.38 -13.94 -3.21
C LEU A 21 -2.46 -12.95 -3.67
N LEU A 22 -2.68 -11.85 -2.94
CA LEU A 22 -3.67 -10.82 -3.28
C LEU A 22 -3.12 -9.76 -4.24
N ILE A 23 -1.80 -9.73 -4.45
CA ILE A 23 -1.18 -8.86 -5.45
C ILE A 23 -1.61 -9.37 -6.83
N PRO A 24 -2.32 -8.56 -7.63
CA PRO A 24 -2.74 -8.99 -8.95
C PRO A 24 -1.52 -9.16 -9.86
N GLN A 25 -1.59 -9.99 -10.91
CA GLN A 25 -0.52 -10.04 -11.92
C GLN A 25 -0.44 -8.73 -12.70
N ASN A 26 -1.60 -8.13 -13.01
CA ASN A 26 -1.75 -6.82 -13.64
C ASN A 26 -3.00 -6.10 -13.12
N GLY A 27 -3.05 -4.79 -13.29
CA GLY A 27 -4.15 -3.93 -12.90
C GLY A 27 -4.26 -3.68 -11.40
N THR A 28 -5.46 -3.32 -10.94
CA THR A 28 -5.71 -2.99 -9.53
C THR A 28 -6.83 -3.85 -8.95
N SER A 29 -6.59 -4.46 -7.80
CA SER A 29 -7.59 -5.20 -7.02
C SER A 29 -8.04 -4.40 -5.79
N LEU A 30 -9.22 -4.72 -5.27
CA LEU A 30 -9.75 -4.20 -4.01
C LEU A 30 -10.28 -5.37 -3.21
N HIS A 31 -9.79 -5.51 -1.98
CA HIS A 31 -10.19 -6.52 -1.03
C HIS A 31 -10.71 -5.85 0.24
N THR A 32 -11.81 -6.36 0.78
CA THR A 32 -12.31 -5.93 2.09
C THR A 32 -11.83 -6.91 3.15
N ILE A 33 -11.11 -6.39 4.15
CA ILE A 33 -10.56 -7.18 5.25
C ILE A 33 -11.21 -6.71 6.54
N THR A 34 -11.81 -7.63 7.29
CA THR A 34 -12.37 -7.34 8.60
C THR A 34 -11.35 -7.71 9.67
N ALA A 35 -10.99 -6.77 10.53
CA ALA A 35 -10.08 -7.04 11.64
C ALA A 35 -10.70 -8.10 12.58
N PRO A 36 -9.88 -8.95 13.24
CA PRO A 36 -10.36 -9.89 14.24
C PRO A 36 -11.27 -9.21 15.26
N GLY A 37 -12.44 -9.80 15.52
CA GLY A 37 -13.46 -9.21 16.40
C GLY A 37 -14.38 -8.17 15.75
N GLY A 38 -14.24 -7.88 14.45
CA GLY A 38 -15.19 -7.04 13.70
C GLY A 38 -15.11 -5.53 13.98
N VAL A 39 -14.07 -5.09 14.69
CA VAL A 39 -13.96 -3.72 15.21
C VAL A 39 -13.62 -2.69 14.14
N LYS A 40 -12.95 -3.11 13.06
CA LYS A 40 -12.61 -2.26 11.91
C LYS A 40 -12.75 -3.03 10.60
N VAL A 41 -13.18 -2.33 9.56
CA VAL A 41 -13.25 -2.80 8.18
C VAL A 41 -12.24 -2.02 7.34
N LEU A 42 -11.30 -2.74 6.73
CA LEU A 42 -10.22 -2.22 5.90
C LEU A 42 -10.52 -2.46 4.43
N ALA A 43 -10.40 -1.42 3.60
CA ALA A 43 -10.21 -1.57 2.16
C ALA A 43 -8.71 -1.72 1.89
N ASN A 44 -8.31 -2.85 1.32
CA ASN A 44 -6.95 -3.12 0.88
C ASN A 44 -6.91 -3.12 -0.65
N VAL A 45 -6.19 -2.17 -1.24
CA VAL A 45 -6.08 -1.98 -2.68
C VAL A 45 -4.65 -2.29 -3.11
N ASP A 46 -4.47 -3.32 -3.94
CA ASP A 46 -3.17 -3.65 -4.52
C ASP A 46 -3.15 -3.21 -5.98
N MET A 47 -2.16 -2.38 -6.32
CA MET A 47 -2.03 -1.74 -7.63
C MET A 47 -0.75 -2.20 -8.34
N ARG A 48 -0.94 -2.72 -9.55
CA ARG A 48 0.07 -3.00 -10.57
C ARG A 48 -0.20 -2.15 -11.82
N THR A 49 0.69 -2.27 -12.79
CA THR A 49 0.56 -1.66 -14.12
C THR A 49 -0.70 -2.12 -14.84
N GLY A 50 -1.26 -1.30 -15.73
CA GLY A 50 -2.46 -1.62 -16.49
C GLY A 50 -3.74 -0.98 -15.93
N CYS A 51 -4.84 -1.74 -15.89
CA CYS A 51 -6.18 -1.22 -15.57
C CYS A 51 -6.36 -0.82 -14.10
N GLY A 52 -7.12 0.24 -13.82
CA GLY A 52 -7.40 0.68 -12.46
C GLY A 52 -8.79 0.32 -11.95
N LEU A 53 -9.04 0.58 -10.67
CA LEU A 53 -10.38 0.47 -10.09
C LEU A 53 -11.38 1.40 -10.79
N PRO A 54 -12.63 0.99 -11.03
CA PRO A 54 -13.68 1.88 -11.50
C PRO A 54 -14.01 2.94 -10.44
N ARG A 55 -14.53 4.10 -10.87
CA ARG A 55 -14.86 5.23 -9.98
C ARG A 55 -15.74 4.84 -8.79
N ARG A 56 -16.70 3.93 -9.00
CA ARG A 56 -17.58 3.42 -7.93
C ARG A 56 -16.79 2.64 -6.88
N ALA A 57 -15.86 1.77 -7.28
CA ALA A 57 -15.04 0.99 -6.36
C ALA A 57 -14.13 1.89 -5.52
N ARG A 58 -13.51 2.90 -6.12
CA ARG A 58 -12.72 3.93 -5.40
C ARG A 58 -13.56 4.63 -4.32
N ARG A 59 -14.78 5.04 -4.68
CA ARG A 59 -15.71 5.67 -3.71
C ARG A 59 -16.06 4.73 -2.56
N VAL A 60 -16.35 3.46 -2.86
CA VAL A 60 -16.68 2.45 -1.83
C VAL A 60 -15.48 2.22 -0.91
N ALA A 61 -14.27 2.09 -1.46
CA ALA A 61 -13.04 1.93 -0.68
C ALA A 61 -12.87 3.08 0.32
N SER A 62 -13.00 4.34 -0.13
CA SER A 62 -12.81 5.52 0.73
C SER A 62 -13.97 5.79 1.71
N ALA A 63 -15.22 5.46 1.35
CA ALA A 63 -16.39 5.91 2.12
C ALA A 63 -16.97 4.83 3.04
N ALA A 64 -16.92 3.56 2.63
CA ALA A 64 -17.59 2.46 3.32
C ALA A 64 -16.68 1.70 4.29
N HIS A 65 -15.39 2.02 4.33
CA HIS A 65 -14.40 1.37 5.18
C HIS A 65 -13.90 2.35 6.24
N ASP A 66 -13.48 1.82 7.38
CA ASP A 66 -12.88 2.62 8.45
C ASP A 66 -11.52 3.16 8.02
N VAL A 67 -10.77 2.32 7.30
CA VAL A 67 -9.44 2.61 6.75
C VAL A 67 -9.38 2.12 5.30
N CYS A 68 -8.74 2.88 4.43
CA CYS A 68 -8.38 2.52 3.06
C CYS A 68 -6.87 2.54 2.92
N GLN A 69 -6.29 1.40 2.56
CA GLN A 69 -4.86 1.23 2.29
C GLN A 69 -4.66 0.91 0.81
N VAL A 70 -3.76 1.65 0.16
CA VAL A 70 -3.37 1.43 -1.22
C VAL A 70 -1.90 1.07 -1.28
N PHE A 71 -1.57 -0.06 -1.89
CA PHE A 71 -0.22 -0.53 -2.15
C PHE A 71 0.08 -0.44 -3.64
N VAL A 72 1.06 0.38 -4.03
CA VAL A 72 1.54 0.49 -5.41
C VAL A 72 2.81 -0.34 -5.53
N HIS A 73 2.79 -1.37 -6.37
CA HIS A 73 3.90 -2.31 -6.54
C HIS A 73 4.74 -1.97 -7.77
N ALA A 74 5.55 -0.91 -7.65
CA ALA A 74 6.47 -0.42 -8.68
C ALA A 74 7.87 -1.08 -8.62
N ASP A 75 8.08 -1.96 -7.67
CA ASP A 75 9.29 -2.75 -7.44
C ASP A 75 9.25 -4.13 -8.10
N ILE A 76 8.06 -4.61 -8.47
CA ILE A 76 7.88 -5.88 -9.17
C ILE A 76 8.09 -5.63 -10.67
N ARG A 77 9.09 -6.30 -11.24
CA ARG A 77 9.42 -6.25 -12.66
C ARG A 77 8.31 -6.87 -13.52
N GLU A 78 8.13 -6.32 -14.71
CA GLU A 78 7.24 -6.87 -15.73
C GLU A 78 7.84 -8.13 -16.37
N ALA A 79 7.07 -8.80 -17.23
CA ALA A 79 7.49 -10.05 -17.88
C ALA A 79 8.77 -9.91 -18.73
N ASP A 80 9.07 -8.70 -19.20
CA ASP A 80 10.29 -8.36 -19.96
C ASP A 80 11.49 -8.00 -19.06
N GLY A 81 11.32 -8.05 -17.73
CA GLY A 81 12.34 -7.71 -16.75
C GLY A 81 12.48 -6.22 -16.46
N THR A 82 11.68 -5.35 -17.08
CA THR A 82 11.72 -3.90 -16.81
C THR A 82 11.00 -3.53 -15.52
N LEU A 83 11.40 -2.42 -14.89
CA LEU A 83 10.68 -1.86 -13.75
C LEU A 83 9.55 -0.96 -14.24
N PRO A 84 8.36 -1.03 -13.62
CA PRO A 84 7.26 -0.13 -13.91
C PRO A 84 7.63 1.35 -13.74
N ALA A 85 7.30 2.16 -14.74
CA ALA A 85 7.30 3.61 -14.63
C ALA A 85 5.91 4.12 -14.24
N ILE A 86 5.85 5.32 -13.65
CA ILE A 86 4.58 5.95 -13.23
C ILE A 86 3.50 5.95 -14.34
N PRO A 87 3.80 6.25 -15.62
CA PRO A 87 2.80 6.24 -16.69
C PRO A 87 2.19 4.86 -16.98
N ASP A 88 2.82 3.77 -16.55
CA ASP A 88 2.33 2.40 -16.77
C ASP A 88 1.18 2.04 -15.83
N PHE A 89 0.96 2.84 -14.79
CA PHE A 89 -0.15 2.70 -13.86
C PHE A 89 -1.38 3.46 -14.35
N HIS A 90 -2.57 2.97 -13.98
CA HIS A 90 -3.80 3.67 -14.29
C HIS A 90 -3.88 5.04 -13.60
N ALA A 91 -3.59 6.11 -14.35
CA ALA A 91 -3.43 7.45 -13.82
C ALA A 91 -4.60 7.93 -12.93
N PRO A 92 -5.90 7.74 -13.28
CA PRO A 92 -6.99 8.16 -12.40
C PRO A 92 -7.05 7.43 -11.05
N THR A 93 -6.58 6.19 -10.99
CA THR A 93 -6.58 5.43 -9.72
C THR A 93 -5.34 5.77 -8.91
N LEU A 94 -4.18 5.92 -9.56
CA LEU A 94 -2.96 6.35 -8.89
C LEU A 94 -3.11 7.76 -8.30
N LEU A 95 -3.67 8.70 -9.08
CA LEU A 95 -3.92 10.06 -8.62
C LEU A 95 -4.89 10.06 -7.43
N TRP A 96 -5.99 9.31 -7.51
CA TRP A 96 -6.91 9.15 -6.37
C TRP A 96 -6.19 8.65 -5.12
N ALA A 97 -5.34 7.64 -5.24
CA ALA A 97 -4.61 7.08 -4.10
C ALA A 97 -3.65 8.11 -3.47
N VAL A 98 -2.95 8.90 -4.28
CA VAL A 98 -1.99 9.89 -3.80
C VAL A 98 -2.67 11.15 -3.25
N GLU A 99 -3.71 11.65 -3.92
CA GLU A 99 -4.43 12.87 -3.49
C GLU A 99 -5.23 12.66 -2.21
N ASN A 100 -5.81 11.47 -2.02
CA ASN A 100 -6.66 11.19 -0.85
C ASN A 100 -5.84 10.71 0.36
N ALA A 101 -4.58 10.35 0.17
CA ALA A 101 -3.75 9.87 1.25
C ALA A 101 -3.45 10.98 2.26
N GLU A 102 -3.68 10.67 3.53
CA GLU A 102 -3.24 11.48 4.66
C GLU A 102 -1.80 11.09 5.05
N GLN A 103 -1.39 9.86 4.71
CA GLN A 103 -0.03 9.38 4.85
C GLN A 103 0.42 8.59 3.64
N ILE A 104 1.66 8.86 3.21
CA ILE A 104 2.30 8.20 2.08
C ILE A 104 3.65 7.65 2.51
N ALA A 105 3.79 6.33 2.49
CA ALA A 105 5.09 5.66 2.57
C ALA A 105 5.67 5.50 1.16
N LEU A 106 6.94 5.82 0.98
CA LEU A 106 7.73 5.40 -0.18
C LEU A 106 8.75 4.37 0.28
N TRP A 107 8.57 3.10 -0.06
CA TRP A 107 9.48 2.00 0.27
C TRP A 107 10.52 1.84 -0.81
N CYS A 108 11.79 1.88 -0.44
CA CYS A 108 12.91 1.51 -1.30
C CYS A 108 13.30 0.07 -0.97
N GLU A 109 12.87 -0.86 -1.84
CA GLU A 109 13.09 -2.32 -1.87
C GLU A 109 12.25 -3.21 -0.92
N ARG A 110 11.65 -4.27 -1.51
CA ARG A 110 10.94 -5.36 -0.82
C ARG A 110 11.90 -6.27 -0.07
N GLY A 111 11.51 -6.75 1.11
CA GLY A 111 12.34 -7.66 1.92
C GLY A 111 13.43 -6.96 2.71
N THR A 112 13.44 -5.63 2.74
CA THR A 112 14.26 -4.87 3.69
C THR A 112 13.77 -5.10 5.11
N SER A 113 14.67 -5.01 6.09
CA SER A 113 14.37 -5.11 7.53
C SER A 113 13.46 -3.99 8.07
N LEU A 114 12.95 -3.12 7.19
CA LEU A 114 12.15 -1.94 7.49
C LEU A 114 10.64 -2.23 7.57
N HIS A 115 10.18 -3.42 7.16
CA HIS A 115 8.77 -3.79 7.19
C HIS A 115 8.10 -3.60 8.58
N PRO A 116 8.73 -3.98 9.72
CA PRO A 116 8.16 -3.71 11.05
C PRO A 116 8.03 -2.22 11.36
N GLU A 117 9.01 -1.41 10.96
CA GLU A 117 9.02 0.04 11.20
C GLU A 117 7.89 0.74 10.45
N VAL A 118 7.71 0.39 9.17
CA VAL A 118 6.59 0.93 8.41
C VAL A 118 5.26 0.45 8.99
N SER A 119 5.15 -0.85 9.27
CA SER A 119 3.92 -1.41 9.86
C SER A 119 3.54 -0.65 11.12
N ALA A 120 4.51 -0.37 11.99
CA ALA A 120 4.31 0.44 13.20
C ALA A 120 3.86 1.88 12.88
N TRP A 121 4.49 2.55 11.90
CA TRP A 121 4.14 3.91 11.49
C TRP A 121 2.71 4.00 10.93
N ILE A 122 2.36 3.12 9.99
CA ILE A 122 1.03 3.05 9.36
C ILE A 122 -0.06 2.71 10.38
N VAL A 123 0.21 1.74 11.27
CA VAL A 123 -0.75 1.34 12.32
C VAL A 123 -0.96 2.46 13.34
N ASN A 124 0.11 3.13 13.79
CA ASN A 124 0.00 4.25 14.72
C ASN A 124 -0.86 5.38 14.12
N ALA A 125 -0.68 5.68 12.84
CA ALA A 125 -1.50 6.68 12.18
C ALA A 125 -2.98 6.28 12.07
N ALA A 126 -3.27 5.01 11.79
CA ALA A 126 -4.64 4.51 11.80
C ALA A 126 -5.28 4.59 13.21
N TYR A 127 -4.49 4.50 14.29
CA TYR A 127 -4.94 4.80 15.65
C TYR A 127 -5.17 6.30 15.88
N GLN A 128 -4.37 7.16 15.26
CA GLN A 128 -4.55 8.62 15.22
C GLN A 128 -5.65 9.09 14.26
N ARG A 129 -6.52 8.16 13.84
CA ARG A 129 -7.68 8.37 12.96
C ARG A 129 -7.33 8.70 11.51
N SER A 130 -6.13 8.35 11.05
CA SER A 130 -5.87 8.36 9.62
C SER A 130 -6.73 7.31 8.91
N ARG A 131 -7.46 7.73 7.89
CA ARG A 131 -8.43 6.89 7.16
C ARG A 131 -7.97 6.48 5.78
N PHE A 132 -6.97 7.16 5.21
CA PHE A 132 -6.48 6.86 3.87
C PHE A 132 -4.96 6.89 3.83
N GLN A 133 -4.37 5.76 3.47
CA GLN A 133 -2.93 5.54 3.51
C GLN A 133 -2.48 4.93 2.18
N THR A 134 -1.36 5.42 1.66
CA THR A 134 -0.76 4.90 0.43
C THR A 134 0.68 4.48 0.69
N ALA A 135 1.05 3.28 0.27
CA ALA A 135 2.42 2.79 0.26
C ALA A 135 2.86 2.55 -1.17
N VAL A 136 3.96 3.18 -1.58
CA VAL A 136 4.58 2.98 -2.89
C VAL A 136 5.83 2.14 -2.70
N ASN A 137 5.80 0.91 -3.19
CA ASN A 137 6.93 0.00 -3.21
C ASN A 137 7.73 0.28 -4.46
N ALA A 138 8.86 0.95 -4.33
CA ALA A 138 9.76 1.33 -5.41
C ALA A 138 11.15 0.71 -5.18
N THR A 139 11.96 0.69 -6.22
CA THR A 139 13.39 0.41 -6.09
C THR A 139 14.16 1.69 -5.77
N PRO A 140 15.38 1.63 -5.19
CA PRO A 140 16.22 2.82 -5.03
C PRO A 140 16.39 3.62 -6.33
N GLU A 141 16.52 2.91 -7.46
CA GLU A 141 16.67 3.50 -8.80
C GLU A 141 15.45 4.34 -9.24
N SER A 142 14.24 3.99 -8.79
CA SER A 142 12.99 4.67 -9.18
C SER A 142 12.42 5.59 -8.09
N ALA A 143 12.96 5.53 -6.87
CA ALA A 143 12.45 6.24 -5.70
C ALA A 143 12.38 7.76 -5.91
N ALA A 144 13.40 8.38 -6.52
CA ALA A 144 13.42 9.82 -6.77
C ALA A 144 12.26 10.27 -7.66
N SER A 145 11.97 9.51 -8.72
CA SER A 145 10.84 9.79 -9.63
C SER A 145 9.50 9.65 -8.92
N TRP A 146 9.34 8.63 -8.08
CA TRP A 146 8.14 8.44 -7.27
C TRP A 146 7.94 9.55 -6.23
N LEU A 147 9.00 9.95 -5.54
CA LEU A 147 8.95 11.04 -4.58
C LEU A 147 8.54 12.36 -5.26
N ALA A 148 9.08 12.65 -6.45
CA ALA A 148 8.70 13.83 -7.23
C ALA A 148 7.22 13.81 -7.61
N TYR A 149 6.70 12.66 -8.05
CA TYR A 149 5.28 12.50 -8.37
C TYR A 149 4.39 12.67 -7.13
N ILE A 150 4.76 12.03 -6.01
CA ILE A 150 4.04 12.15 -4.74
C ILE A 150 3.99 13.61 -4.29
N ASN A 151 5.13 14.30 -4.25
CA ASN A 151 5.19 15.70 -3.81
C ASN A 151 4.37 16.65 -4.69
N ARG A 152 4.22 16.33 -5.98
CA ARG A 152 3.40 17.11 -6.90
C ARG A 152 1.90 16.97 -6.66
N TRP A 153 1.44 15.77 -6.29
CA TRP A 153 0.01 15.43 -6.30
C TRP A 153 -0.58 15.08 -4.93
N LYS A 154 0.24 14.93 -3.90
CA LYS A 154 -0.26 14.61 -2.55
C LYS A 154 -1.20 15.69 -2.03
N GLY A 155 -2.10 15.29 -1.14
CA GLY A 155 -2.86 16.23 -0.33
C GLY A 155 -1.95 17.21 0.42
N LYS A 156 -2.43 18.44 0.63
CA LYS A 156 -1.67 19.51 1.30
C LYS A 156 -1.08 19.05 2.64
N ASP A 157 -1.91 18.39 3.44
CA ASP A 157 -1.58 17.95 4.79
C ASP A 157 -1.05 16.50 4.85
N ALA A 158 -0.84 15.87 3.69
CA ALA A 158 -0.34 14.50 3.62
C ALA A 158 1.11 14.42 4.13
N GLU A 159 1.35 13.56 5.11
CA GLU A 159 2.68 13.21 5.61
C GLU A 159 3.33 12.22 4.65
N VAL A 160 4.52 12.56 4.13
CA VAL A 160 5.29 11.67 3.25
C VAL A 160 6.54 11.23 3.99
N ARG A 161 6.77 9.92 4.06
CA ARG A 161 8.01 9.36 4.60
C ARG A 161 8.62 8.37 3.62
N VAL A 162 9.89 8.57 3.32
CA VAL A 162 10.70 7.63 2.54
C VAL A 162 11.35 6.65 3.50
N PHE A 163 11.17 5.37 3.24
CA PHE A 163 11.76 4.26 3.98
C PHE A 163 12.75 3.57 3.05
N GLY A 164 14.04 3.63 3.36
CA GLY A 164 15.10 3.08 2.51
C GLY A 164 16.47 3.23 3.14
N PRO A 165 17.51 2.57 2.61
CA PRO A 165 18.86 2.66 3.14
C PRO A 165 19.41 4.11 3.20
N GLU A 166 18.94 5.00 2.32
CA GLU A 166 19.34 6.41 2.29
C GLU A 166 18.59 7.29 3.31
N ALA A 167 17.45 6.84 3.85
CA ALA A 167 16.67 7.60 4.84
C ALA A 167 17.29 7.58 6.25
N ARG A 168 18.46 6.94 6.42
CA ARG A 168 19.24 6.87 7.66
C ARG A 168 20.43 7.85 7.71
N GLN A 169 20.59 8.73 6.71
CA GLN A 169 21.61 9.78 6.71
C GLN A 169 21.09 11.09 7.32
#